data_AF-A0A519V0Y3-F1
#
_entry.id   AF-A0A519V0Y3-F1
#
_cell.length_a   1.000
_cell.length_b   1.000
_cell.length_c   1.000
_cell.angle_alpha   90.00
_cell.angle_beta   90.00
_cell.angle_gamma   90.00
#
_symmetry.space_group_name_H-M   'P 1'
#
loop_
_entity.id
_entity.type
_entity.pdbx_description
1 polymer ?
#
loop_
_entity_poly.entity_id
_entity_poly.type
_entity_poly.pdbx_seq_one_letter_code
_entity_poly.pdbx_strand_id
1 'polypeptide(L)' 'RLHFRRPSFINYSMFAKMSEGMLLSDAIINMSSMNIIAGELDA' A
#
# COMPACT_ATOMS: atom_id res chain seq x y z
N ARG A 1 -6.17 -2.27 25.08
CA ARG A 1 -5.92 -1.88 23.67
C ARG A 1 -5.07 -2.96 23.01
N LEU A 2 -5.65 -3.74 22.10
CA LEU A 2 -4.93 -4.77 21.35
C LEU A 2 -4.46 -4.12 20.04
N HIS A 3 -3.16 -4.06 19.78
CA HIS A 3 -2.61 -3.42 18.59
C HIS A 3 -2.20 -4.52 17.60
N PHE A 4 -3.04 -4.74 16.58
CA PHE A 4 -2.67 -5.62 15.48
C PHE A 4 -1.75 -4.87 14.51
N ARG A 5 -0.60 -5.48 14.20
CA ARG A 5 0.24 -5.01 13.10
C ARG A 5 -0.43 -5.43 11.80
N ARG A 6 -1.11 -4.48 11.15
CA ARG A 6 -1.75 -4.66 9.85
C ARG A 6 -0.67 -4.66 8.76
N PRO A 7 -0.37 -5.79 8.10
CA PRO A 7 0.67 -5.86 7.09
C PRO A 7 0.35 -4.96 5.89
N SER A 8 -0.92 -4.85 5.49
CA SER A 8 -1.33 -3.97 4.38
C SER A 8 -1.05 -2.49 4.67
N PHE A 9 -1.14 -2.07 5.94
CA PHE A 9 -0.85 -0.69 6.36
C PHE A 9 0.64 -0.35 6.21
N ILE A 10 1.52 -1.29 6.54
CA ILE A 10 2.97 -1.12 6.37
C ILE A 10 3.33 -1.10 4.88
N ASN A 11 2.78 -2.03 4.09
CA ASN A 11 3.06 -2.11 2.65
C ASN A 11 2.58 -0.85 1.91
N TYR A 12 1.36 -0.38 2.20
CA TYR A 12 0.82 0.83 1.58
C TYR A 12 1.68 2.06 1.86
N SER A 13 2.34 2.15 3.02
CA SER A 13 3.21 3.28 3.36
C SER A 13 4.42 3.42 2.41
N MET A 14 4.83 2.35 1.73
CA MET A 14 5.93 2.38 0.75
C MET A 14 5.47 2.67 -0.69
N PHE A 15 4.16 2.60 -0.98
CA PHE A 15 3.61 2.82 -2.31
C PHE A 15 4.03 4.15 -2.94
N ALA A 16 3.96 5.22 -2.15
CA ALA A 16 4.30 6.56 -2.59
C ALA A 16 5.77 6.65 -3.01
N LYS A 17 6.69 6.10 -2.20
CA LYS A 17 8.12 6.05 -2.52
C LYS A 17 8.41 5.16 -3.73
N MET A 18 7.68 4.06 -3.90
CA MET A 18 7.86 3.15 -5.03
C MET A 18 7.37 3.75 -6.36
N SER A 19 6.45 4.72 -6.31
CA SER A 19 5.85 5.32 -7.50
C SER A 19 6.41 6.72 -7.82
N GLU A 20 7.39 7.20 -7.05
CA GLU A 20 8.06 8.48 -7.31
C GLU A 20 8.84 8.45 -8.64
N GLY A 21 8.62 9.45 -9.49
CA GLY A 21 9.30 9.60 -10.78
C GLY A 21 8.79 8.68 -11.90
N MET A 22 7.75 7.88 -11.64
CA MET A 22 7.13 6.97 -12.61
C MET A 22 5.90 7.58 -13.29
N LEU A 23 5.44 6.95 -14.37
CA LEU A 23 4.17 7.32 -15.02
C LEU A 23 2.97 6.85 -14.16
N LEU A 24 1.80 7.45 -14.39
CA LEU A 24 0.56 7.04 -13.71
C LEU A 24 0.22 5.57 -13.95
N SER A 25 0.51 5.06 -15.14
CA SER A 25 0.35 3.63 -15.48
C SER A 25 1.12 2.72 -14.54
N ASP A 26 2.35 3.11 -14.19
CA ASP A 26 3.26 2.30 -13.39
C ASP A 26 2.81 2.31 -11.93
N ALA A 27 2.23 3.43 -11.45
CA ALA A 27 1.62 3.50 -10.13
C ALA A 27 0.46 2.50 -9.97
N ILE A 28 -0.35 2.27 -11.01
CA ILE A 28 -1.43 1.28 -10.98
C ILE A 28 -0.85 -0.14 -10.87
N ILE A 29 0.21 -0.44 -11.63
CA ILE A 29 0.89 -1.74 -11.60
C ILE A 29 1.50 -1.99 -10.21
N ASN A 30 2.20 -1.00 -9.66
CA ASN A 30 2.76 -1.06 -8.31
C ASN A 30 1.66 -1.32 -7.27
N MET A 31 0.52 -0.63 -7.36
CA MET A 31 -0.61 -0.83 -6.44
C MET A 31 -1.19 -2.24 -6.53
N SER A 32 -1.37 -2.76 -7.74
CA SER A 32 -1.91 -4.11 -7.95
C SER A 32 -1.00 -5.23 -7.42
N SER A 33 0.30 -4.98 -7.32
CA SER A 33 1.30 -5.97 -6.89
C SER A 33 1.42 -6.11 -5.36
N MET A 34 0.91 -5.15 -4.58
CA MET A 34 1.08 -5.12 -3.12
C MET A 34 0.05 -5.94 -2.32
N ASN A 35 -0.94 -6.57 -3.01
CA ASN A 35 -1.99 -7.40 -2.39
C ASN A 35 -2.64 -6.75 -1.15
N ILE A 36 -3.02 -5.48 -1.27
CA ILE A 36 -3.53 -4.67 -0.17
C ILE A 36 -5.02 -4.97 0.06
N ILE A 37 -5.40 -5.21 1.32
CA ILE A 37 -6.80 -5.30 1.73
C ILE A 37 -7.21 -3.96 2.32
N ALA A 38 -8.12 -3.23 1.67
CA ALA A 38 -8.52 -1.89 2.09
C ALA A 38 -9.09 -1.85 3.53
N GLY A 39 -9.79 -2.91 3.96
CA GLY A 39 -10.32 -3.01 5.33
C GLY A 39 -9.26 -3.07 6.43
N GLU A 40 -7.99 -3.35 6.10
CA GLU A 40 -6.88 -3.26 7.05
C GLU A 40 -6.36 -1.83 7.26
N LEU A 41 -6.70 -0.89 6.37
CA LEU A 41 -6.20 0.48 6.37
C LEU A 41 -7.07 1.47 7.16
N ASP A 42 -8.37 1.18 7.28
CA ASP A 42 -9.40 2.10 7.81
C ASP A 42 -9.78 1.84 9.28
N ALA A 43 -9.13 0.86 9.93
CA ALA A 43 -9.48 0.37 11.28
C ALA A 43 -8.48 0.73 12.38
#